data_AF-A0A241VW75-F1
#
_entry.id   AF-A0A241VW75-F1
#
_cell.length_a   1.000
_cell.length_b   1.000
_cell.length_c   1.000
_cell.angle_alpha   90.00
_cell.angle_beta   90.00
_cell.angle_gamma   90.00
#
_symmetry.space_group_name_H-M   'P 1'
#
loop_
_entity.id
_entity.type
_entity.pdbx_description
1 polymer ?
#
loop_
_entity_poly.entity_id
_entity_poly.type
_entity_poly.pdbx_seq_one_letter_code
_entity_poly.pdbx_strand_id
1 'polypeptide(L)'
;MINYRTLFLGALSAFSIHHAAHALNPPTSFTGGGTNSFIFFENNIDQEYLISAEHLNPRFTGANVWTRYGRDQQDSLGYMGTDTTLRNRNNVDMWLENSSMLTPFQGIRCRIRNNGACPATGFLPAEFIDQFGAYKIRSASGDFDGGYARASFGPDAYEYLKELAPGDVHQFIMHYCETTEDYNPSAGGRCKDATTGRWRKTQLNITKDAHIKFIDTRAFSEIWVATDGTPSIAQNSELCRDLVVPRGGTADQREGIACKMVQYDLNGPTSAFNNSTHLYMAVDQAALNNMAIAAYDLRINAGGNDDWVRYDADTRVENLMNRMLQSGRHYIEVLFTKSFFKKMLAAEASTSGRRGVFTFAVNNTATPQSGYYQFATNMDIDIIPREYGISIRHQNQNERVKTGKIGEEDITFNYVVTQSAPKTTGANGGRADVVKARVLGESTTVRGNSYCLFKSKDEVLQVPIPAYLSYTNSAGQKIEQYSGCNASATLDLTDANWNAVPWDQQQSGFFHSTNLDLRFPMNDRVSLFTIDGIDWLGSVRAEGDVEVEATWIGVTRPK
;
A
#
# COMPACT_ATOMS: atom_id res chain seq x y z
N MET A 1 34.83 -57.09 73.75
CA MET A 1 34.84 -58.10 72.67
C MET A 1 34.79 -57.33 71.35
N ILE A 2 35.96 -57.12 70.71
CA ILE A 2 36.39 -57.80 69.46
C ILE A 2 35.41 -57.48 68.31
N ASN A 3 35.74 -56.83 67.18
CA ASN A 3 36.91 -57.06 66.33
C ASN A 3 37.20 -55.93 65.32
N TYR A 4 38.44 -55.94 64.84
CA TYR A 4 39.06 -55.14 63.76
C TYR A 4 38.44 -55.34 62.36
N ARG A 5 38.55 -54.32 61.49
CA ARG A 5 39.21 -54.45 60.17
C ARG A 5 39.52 -53.12 59.48
N THR A 6 40.81 -52.86 59.39
CA THR A 6 41.52 -51.90 58.53
C THR A 6 41.59 -52.44 57.09
N LEU A 7 41.53 -51.59 56.05
CA LEU A 7 42.53 -51.45 54.95
C LEU A 7 41.99 -50.75 53.66
N PHE A 8 42.80 -49.78 53.21
CA PHE A 8 43.17 -49.37 51.82
C PHE A 8 42.18 -48.55 50.97
N LEU A 9 42.51 -47.27 50.70
CA LEU A 9 43.40 -46.71 49.66
C LEU A 9 42.71 -46.59 48.29
N GLY A 10 42.56 -45.34 47.83
CA GLY A 10 42.08 -45.04 46.48
C GLY A 10 41.82 -43.55 46.29
N ALA A 11 42.86 -42.73 46.38
CA ALA A 11 42.79 -41.36 45.89
C ALA A 11 42.68 -41.39 44.35
N LEU A 12 41.46 -41.29 43.82
CA LEU A 12 41.23 -40.80 42.46
C LEU A 12 41.07 -39.28 42.55
N SER A 13 42.20 -38.57 42.46
CA SER A 13 42.20 -37.22 41.95
C SER A 13 41.75 -37.28 40.48
N ALA A 14 40.45 -37.14 40.25
CA ALA A 14 39.95 -36.79 38.94
C ALA A 14 40.51 -35.40 38.63
N PHE A 15 41.60 -35.35 37.87
CA PHE A 15 41.97 -34.18 37.09
C PHE A 15 40.78 -33.90 36.17
N SER A 16 39.87 -33.03 36.62
CA SER A 16 38.99 -32.31 35.73
C SER A 16 39.90 -31.49 34.83
N ILE A 17 40.24 -32.03 33.66
CA ILE A 17 40.76 -31.24 32.57
C ILE A 17 39.63 -30.28 32.22
N HIS A 18 39.63 -29.10 32.83
CA HIS A 18 38.99 -27.93 32.27
C HIS A 18 39.61 -27.75 30.89
N HIS A 19 38.99 -28.33 29.87
CA HIS A 19 39.12 -27.78 28.54
C HIS A 19 38.63 -26.34 28.69
N ALA A 20 39.56 -25.40 28.66
CA ALA A 20 39.21 -24.00 28.52
C ALA A 20 38.27 -23.94 27.31
N ALA A 21 37.00 -23.61 27.54
CA ALA A 21 36.07 -23.38 26.46
C ALA A 21 36.66 -22.23 25.65
N HIS A 22 37.26 -22.56 24.51
CA HIS A 22 37.85 -21.58 23.62
C HIS A 22 36.70 -20.84 22.94
N ALA A 23 36.36 -19.67 23.48
CA ALA A 23 35.43 -18.73 22.88
C ALA A 23 36.20 -17.54 22.30
N LEU A 24 35.57 -16.81 21.37
CA LEU A 24 36.13 -15.56 20.89
C LEU A 24 36.19 -14.55 22.04
N ASN A 25 37.28 -13.79 22.09
CA ASN A 25 37.40 -12.72 23.09
C ASN A 25 36.31 -11.66 22.87
N PRO A 26 35.53 -11.31 23.91
CA PRO A 26 34.54 -10.24 23.81
C PRO A 26 35.18 -8.91 23.40
N PRO A 27 34.55 -8.15 22.49
CA PRO A 27 35.08 -6.86 22.08
C PRO A 27 35.01 -5.85 23.23
N THR A 28 36.15 -5.26 23.58
CA THR A 28 36.27 -4.25 24.63
C THR A 28 36.05 -2.82 24.13
N SER A 29 36.06 -2.62 22.81
CA SER A 29 35.86 -1.32 22.15
C SER A 29 34.86 -1.41 21.00
N PHE A 30 34.35 -0.26 20.58
CA PHE A 30 33.45 -0.15 19.43
C PHE A 30 34.25 0.00 18.13
N THR A 31 33.87 -0.76 17.10
CA THR A 31 34.42 -0.64 15.75
C THR A 31 33.55 0.30 14.93
N GLY A 32 33.69 1.59 15.24
CA GLY A 32 32.86 2.65 14.68
C GLY A 32 31.55 2.84 15.43
N GLY A 33 30.83 3.86 15.01
CA GLY A 33 29.58 4.30 15.62
C GLY A 33 29.28 5.71 15.18
N GLY A 34 28.16 6.25 15.64
CA GLY A 34 27.80 7.61 15.30
C GLY A 34 26.40 7.95 15.75
N THR A 35 26.06 9.20 15.48
CA THR A 35 24.70 9.70 15.66
C THR A 35 24.05 9.82 14.30
N ASN A 36 22.80 9.41 14.19
CA ASN A 36 21.92 9.74 13.08
C ASN A 36 20.56 10.12 13.65
N SER A 37 19.71 10.68 12.81
CA SER A 37 18.30 10.79 13.10
C SER A 37 17.47 10.21 11.97
N PHE A 38 16.20 9.98 12.25
CA PHE A 38 15.26 9.50 11.25
C PHE A 38 13.87 10.08 11.45
N ILE A 39 13.13 10.06 10.35
CA ILE A 39 11.69 10.27 10.30
C ILE A 39 11.05 8.90 10.07
N PHE A 40 10.06 8.59 10.88
CA PHE A 40 9.25 7.38 10.71
C PHE A 40 8.00 7.70 9.89
N PHE A 41 7.79 6.94 8.83
CA PHE A 41 6.60 6.98 8.01
C PHE A 41 5.73 5.78 8.36
N GLU A 42 4.53 6.03 8.87
CA GLU A 42 3.48 5.04 9.13
C GLU A 42 2.42 5.17 8.04
N ASN A 43 2.40 4.22 7.10
CA ASN A 43 1.38 4.18 6.06
C ASN A 43 0.24 3.23 6.43
N ASN A 44 -0.86 3.77 6.96
CA ASN A 44 -2.03 2.95 7.28
C ASN A 44 -2.94 2.66 6.09
N ILE A 45 -2.62 3.20 4.91
CA ILE A 45 -3.31 2.87 3.66
C ILE A 45 -2.91 1.45 3.23
N ASP A 46 -1.61 1.14 3.27
CA ASP A 46 -1.05 -0.15 2.82
C ASP A 46 -0.50 -1.04 3.95
N GLN A 47 -0.48 -0.56 5.20
CA GLN A 47 0.16 -1.19 6.36
C GLN A 47 1.68 -1.36 6.16
N GLU A 48 2.33 -0.25 5.82
CA GLU A 48 3.74 -0.21 5.45
C GLU A 48 4.49 0.87 6.20
N TYR A 49 5.81 0.71 6.27
CA TYR A 49 6.69 1.58 7.06
C TYR A 49 7.93 1.98 6.27
N LEU A 50 8.38 3.22 6.46
CA LEU A 50 9.69 3.71 6.00
C LEU A 50 10.44 4.40 7.14
N ILE A 51 11.73 4.09 7.24
CA ILE A 51 12.70 4.83 8.05
C ILE A 51 13.53 5.71 7.11
N SER A 52 13.29 7.02 7.13
CA SER A 52 14.05 7.99 6.34
C SER A 52 15.12 8.66 7.20
N ALA A 53 16.39 8.36 6.96
CA ALA A 53 17.49 8.87 7.78
C ALA A 53 18.00 10.25 7.33
N GLU A 54 18.50 11.06 8.26
CA GLU A 54 19.13 12.33 7.91
C GLU A 54 20.43 12.14 7.10
N HIS A 55 21.22 11.13 7.47
CA HIS A 55 22.51 10.83 6.85
C HIS A 55 22.61 9.38 6.41
N LEU A 56 23.54 9.11 5.48
CA LEU A 56 23.87 7.75 5.07
C LEU A 56 24.48 6.94 6.22
N ASN A 57 25.35 7.58 7.01
CA ASN A 57 26.09 6.96 8.09
C ASN A 57 25.76 7.64 9.43
N PRO A 58 25.63 6.86 10.52
CA PRO A 58 25.58 5.40 10.51
C PRO A 58 24.35 4.84 9.79
N ARG A 59 24.46 3.60 9.29
CA ARG A 59 23.42 2.96 8.48
C ARG A 59 22.19 2.68 9.34
N PHE A 60 21.07 3.31 9.02
CA PHE A 60 19.79 3.12 9.71
C PHE A 60 18.64 3.65 8.84
N THR A 61 18.13 2.88 7.89
CA THR A 61 17.18 3.39 6.88
C THR A 61 16.46 2.27 6.16
N GLY A 62 15.28 2.58 5.61
CA GLY A 62 14.64 1.82 4.54
C GLY A 62 13.23 1.33 4.87
N ALA A 63 12.52 0.94 3.84
CA ALA A 63 11.15 0.46 3.94
C ALA A 63 11.07 -1.04 4.29
N ASN A 64 9.96 -1.45 4.90
CA ASN A 64 9.69 -2.86 5.22
C ASN A 64 9.27 -3.67 3.98
N VAL A 65 8.93 -3.00 2.88
CA VAL A 65 8.47 -3.59 1.63
C VAL A 65 9.13 -2.94 0.42
N TRP A 66 9.02 -3.62 -0.73
CA TRP A 66 9.44 -3.10 -2.03
C TRP A 66 8.40 -2.13 -2.62
N THR A 67 8.85 -1.09 -3.31
CA THR A 67 7.98 -0.19 -4.08
C THR A 67 7.17 -0.95 -5.12
N ARG A 68 5.85 -0.74 -5.15
CA ARG A 68 4.90 -1.56 -5.92
C ARG A 68 4.68 -1.08 -7.36
N TYR A 69 4.76 0.22 -7.65
CA TYR A 69 4.31 0.78 -8.93
C TYR A 69 5.35 1.73 -9.57
N GLY A 70 6.30 1.19 -10.32
CA GLY A 70 7.07 1.97 -11.29
C GLY A 70 8.02 3.03 -10.71
N ARG A 71 9.19 2.56 -10.24
CA ARG A 71 10.55 3.03 -10.57
C ARG A 71 11.50 2.14 -9.78
N ASP A 72 12.27 1.29 -10.46
CA ASP A 72 13.26 0.33 -9.91
C ASP A 72 14.49 1.02 -9.26
N GLN A 73 14.24 2.04 -8.45
CA GLN A 73 15.22 2.86 -7.75
C GLN A 73 15.53 2.30 -6.37
N GLN A 74 14.55 1.67 -5.70
CA GLN A 74 14.79 0.95 -4.47
C GLN A 74 15.57 -0.33 -4.78
N ASP A 75 16.76 -0.47 -4.20
CA ASP A 75 17.55 -1.69 -4.33
C ASP A 75 17.82 -2.39 -3.01
N SER A 76 17.32 -1.84 -1.90
CA SER A 76 17.41 -2.40 -0.56
C SER A 76 16.17 -2.11 0.28
N LEU A 77 15.74 -3.10 1.05
CA LEU A 77 14.83 -2.93 2.18
C LEU A 77 15.56 -2.34 3.39
N GLY A 78 14.83 -2.15 4.49
CA GLY A 78 15.38 -1.54 5.69
C GLY A 78 16.43 -2.36 6.43
N TYR A 79 17.41 -1.64 6.96
CA TYR A 79 18.55 -2.21 7.66
C TYR A 79 19.24 -1.22 8.60
N MET A 80 20.05 -1.75 9.49
CA MET A 80 21.03 -0.99 10.27
C MET A 80 22.41 -1.66 10.28
N GLY A 81 23.45 -0.89 10.65
CA GLY A 81 24.77 -1.46 10.92
C GLY A 81 25.93 -0.60 10.44
N THR A 82 26.98 -1.27 9.96
CA THR A 82 28.27 -0.63 9.64
C THR A 82 28.81 -1.09 8.29
N ASP A 83 29.74 -0.31 7.73
CA ASP A 83 30.45 -0.63 6.48
C ASP A 83 31.65 -1.57 6.71
N THR A 84 31.65 -2.30 7.83
CA THR A 84 32.66 -3.33 8.10
C THR A 84 32.43 -4.53 7.18
N THR A 85 33.44 -4.83 6.36
CA THR A 85 33.41 -5.98 5.46
C THR A 85 33.44 -7.29 6.23
N LEU A 86 32.52 -8.18 5.88
CA LEU A 86 32.47 -9.57 6.30
C LEU A 86 33.29 -10.41 5.32
N ARG A 87 33.95 -11.45 5.81
CA ARG A 87 34.64 -12.41 4.95
C ARG A 87 33.59 -13.24 4.21
N ASN A 88 33.86 -13.50 2.94
CA ASN A 88 32.99 -14.30 2.10
C ASN A 88 32.86 -15.73 2.66
N ARG A 89 31.65 -16.29 2.64
CA ARG A 89 31.37 -17.66 3.09
C ARG A 89 31.73 -17.89 4.56
N ASN A 90 31.47 -16.91 5.42
CA ASN A 90 31.48 -17.09 6.87
C ASN A 90 30.05 -17.27 7.40
N ASN A 91 29.95 -17.92 8.55
CA ASN A 91 28.74 -17.94 9.36
C ASN A 91 28.74 -16.68 10.23
N VAL A 92 27.66 -15.90 10.13
CA VAL A 92 27.56 -14.58 10.74
C VAL A 92 26.39 -14.50 11.69
N ASP A 93 26.65 -13.97 12.88
CA ASP A 93 25.64 -13.61 13.88
C ASP A 93 25.56 -12.09 13.99
N MET A 94 24.36 -11.54 14.11
CA MET A 94 24.12 -10.13 14.39
C MET A 94 23.00 -10.00 15.42
N TRP A 95 23.25 -9.27 16.51
CA TRP A 95 22.27 -9.11 17.59
C TRP A 95 22.45 -7.78 18.32
N LEU A 96 21.40 -7.35 19.02
CA LEU A 96 21.45 -6.17 19.88
C LEU A 96 21.74 -6.57 21.33
N GLU A 97 22.62 -5.80 21.98
CA GLU A 97 22.87 -5.89 23.42
C GLU A 97 21.86 -5.00 24.17
N ASN A 98 21.22 -5.56 25.21
CA ASN A 98 20.32 -4.85 26.12
C ASN A 98 19.20 -4.03 25.43
N SER A 99 18.73 -4.47 24.27
CA SER A 99 17.63 -3.83 23.54
C SER A 99 16.28 -4.40 23.95
N SER A 100 15.27 -3.53 24.07
CA SER A 100 13.85 -3.89 24.21
C SER A 100 13.18 -4.19 22.86
N MET A 101 13.88 -3.93 21.74
CA MET A 101 13.44 -4.35 20.41
C MET A 101 13.59 -5.87 20.30
N LEU A 102 12.47 -6.57 20.37
CA LEU A 102 12.41 -8.02 20.18
C LEU A 102 12.56 -8.35 18.69
N THR A 103 13.25 -9.46 18.40
CA THR A 103 13.37 -10.01 17.03
C THR A 103 13.79 -8.95 16.00
N PRO A 104 14.85 -8.16 16.27
CA PRO A 104 15.16 -6.94 15.53
C PRO A 104 15.59 -7.21 14.08
N PHE A 105 16.10 -8.41 13.80
CA PHE A 105 16.76 -8.73 12.54
C PHE A 105 16.27 -10.04 11.93
N GLN A 106 16.30 -10.09 10.59
CA GLN A 106 15.93 -11.28 9.81
C GLN A 106 17.09 -11.86 8.99
N GLY A 107 18.21 -11.13 8.88
CA GLY A 107 19.34 -11.56 8.05
C GLY A 107 20.36 -10.46 7.77
N ILE A 108 21.24 -10.70 6.80
CA ILE A 108 22.16 -9.67 6.26
C ILE A 108 21.52 -8.98 5.08
N ARG A 109 21.47 -7.65 5.10
CA ARG A 109 21.01 -6.85 3.96
C ARG A 109 21.85 -7.16 2.72
N CYS A 110 21.17 -7.36 1.58
CA CYS A 110 21.78 -7.43 0.26
C CYS A 110 21.02 -6.50 -0.71
N ARG A 111 21.45 -6.40 -1.98
CA ARG A 111 20.79 -5.54 -2.99
C ARG A 111 20.31 -6.35 -4.17
N ILE A 112 19.08 -6.11 -4.60
CA ILE A 112 18.45 -6.86 -5.71
C ILE A 112 18.88 -6.39 -7.11
N ARG A 113 19.66 -5.30 -7.20
CA ARG A 113 20.12 -4.75 -8.48
C ARG A 113 21.32 -5.52 -9.05
N ASN A 114 21.49 -5.46 -10.37
CA ASN A 114 22.66 -5.97 -11.13
C ASN A 114 22.80 -7.50 -11.22
N ASN A 115 21.70 -8.27 -11.18
CA ASN A 115 21.73 -9.75 -11.26
C ASN A 115 22.66 -10.38 -10.20
N GLY A 116 22.78 -9.75 -9.03
CA GLY A 116 23.51 -10.30 -7.88
C GLY A 116 22.84 -11.55 -7.32
N ALA A 117 23.50 -12.17 -6.34
CA ALA A 117 23.00 -13.36 -5.65
C ALA A 117 21.96 -13.02 -4.55
N CYS A 118 21.59 -11.74 -4.40
CA CYS A 118 20.59 -11.33 -3.42
C CYS A 118 19.21 -11.92 -3.75
N PRO A 119 18.57 -12.64 -2.82
CA PRO A 119 17.22 -13.13 -3.01
C PRO A 119 16.21 -11.99 -3.21
N ALA A 120 15.07 -12.29 -3.83
CA ALA A 120 13.97 -11.33 -3.99
C ALA A 120 13.44 -10.78 -2.64
N THR A 121 13.70 -11.46 -1.54
CA THR A 121 13.40 -10.98 -0.18
C THR A 121 14.27 -9.79 0.24
N GLY A 122 15.38 -9.48 -0.45
CA GLY A 122 16.24 -8.32 -0.16
C GLY A 122 17.29 -8.54 0.93
N PHE A 123 17.41 -9.76 1.45
CA PHE A 123 18.41 -10.11 2.46
C PHE A 123 18.82 -11.58 2.34
N LEU A 124 20.00 -11.90 2.87
CA LEU A 124 20.44 -13.27 3.09
C LEU A 124 19.83 -13.76 4.42
N PRO A 125 19.01 -14.83 4.40
CA PRO A 125 18.25 -15.24 5.57
C PRO A 125 19.15 -15.86 6.64
N ALA A 126 18.76 -15.67 7.90
CA ALA A 126 19.33 -16.39 9.03
C ALA A 126 18.80 -17.83 9.11
N GLU A 127 19.62 -18.75 9.64
CA GLU A 127 19.16 -20.11 9.97
C GLU A 127 18.29 -20.10 11.23
N PHE A 128 18.50 -19.13 12.13
CA PHE A 128 17.76 -19.01 13.38
C PHE A 128 17.63 -17.54 13.78
N ILE A 129 16.48 -17.18 14.33
CA ILE A 129 16.17 -15.84 14.85
C ILE A 129 15.66 -16.03 16.28
N ASP A 130 16.17 -15.22 17.21
CA ASP A 130 15.61 -15.11 18.56
C ASP A 130 15.30 -13.64 18.91
N GLN A 131 14.89 -13.42 20.16
CA GLN A 131 14.50 -12.09 20.63
C GLN A 131 15.61 -11.02 20.51
N PHE A 132 16.88 -11.40 20.40
CA PHE A 132 18.00 -10.45 20.33
C PHE A 132 18.54 -10.24 18.93
N GLY A 133 18.35 -11.18 18.01
CA GLY A 133 18.95 -11.06 16.68
C GLY A 133 18.79 -12.26 15.76
N ALA A 134 19.66 -12.28 14.75
CA ALA A 134 19.66 -13.21 13.64
C ALA A 134 21.01 -13.93 13.56
N TYR A 135 20.96 -15.26 13.45
CA TYR A 135 22.09 -16.14 13.71
C TYR A 135 22.37 -17.08 12.54
N LYS A 136 23.66 -17.38 12.37
CA LYS A 136 24.19 -18.26 11.32
C LYS A 136 23.71 -17.89 9.93
N ILE A 137 23.96 -16.64 9.55
CA ILE A 137 23.72 -16.14 8.20
C ILE A 137 24.96 -16.41 7.37
N ARG A 138 24.80 -16.97 6.17
CA ARG A 138 25.93 -17.22 5.27
C ARG A 138 26.29 -15.94 4.54
N SER A 139 27.40 -15.28 4.89
CA SER A 139 27.85 -14.08 4.17
C SER A 139 28.32 -14.40 2.75
N ALA A 140 28.14 -13.45 1.84
CA ALA A 140 28.73 -13.47 0.51
C ALA A 140 29.65 -12.24 0.31
N SER A 141 30.12 -12.00 -0.92
CA SER A 141 31.11 -10.96 -1.23
C SER A 141 30.49 -9.69 -1.81
N GLY A 142 30.90 -8.53 -1.30
CA GLY A 142 30.54 -7.23 -1.88
C GLY A 142 29.20 -6.67 -1.38
N ASP A 143 28.90 -5.45 -1.82
CA ASP A 143 27.75 -4.68 -1.33
C ASP A 143 26.40 -5.25 -1.79
N PHE A 144 26.39 -5.87 -2.96
CA PHE A 144 25.19 -6.45 -3.56
C PHE A 144 24.81 -7.78 -2.91
N ASP A 145 25.79 -8.54 -2.39
CA ASP A 145 25.57 -9.93 -1.94
C ASP A 145 25.82 -10.09 -0.43
N GLY A 146 25.52 -9.07 0.39
CA GLY A 146 25.59 -9.20 1.85
C GLY A 146 27.01 -9.37 2.43
N GLY A 147 28.00 -8.70 1.84
CA GLY A 147 29.39 -8.70 2.29
C GLY A 147 29.72 -7.68 3.39
N TYR A 148 28.73 -7.06 4.02
CA TYR A 148 28.92 -6.07 5.08
C TYR A 148 28.05 -6.37 6.29
N ALA A 149 28.53 -5.97 7.49
CA ALA A 149 27.81 -6.13 8.75
C ALA A 149 26.63 -5.16 8.86
N ARG A 150 25.63 -5.38 8.01
CA ARG A 150 24.38 -4.63 7.90
C ARG A 150 23.22 -5.60 8.10
N ALA A 151 22.60 -5.51 9.27
CA ALA A 151 21.48 -6.37 9.65
C ALA A 151 20.19 -5.83 9.02
N SER A 152 19.48 -6.68 8.26
CA SER A 152 18.16 -6.35 7.74
C SER A 152 17.14 -6.38 8.87
N PHE A 153 16.29 -5.37 8.96
CA PHE A 153 15.25 -5.26 9.99
C PHE A 153 14.20 -6.37 9.86
N GLY A 154 13.79 -6.93 10.99
CA GLY A 154 12.58 -7.75 11.09
C GLY A 154 11.32 -6.88 11.25
N PRO A 155 10.11 -7.47 11.14
CA PRO A 155 8.85 -6.74 11.31
C PRO A 155 8.75 -6.02 12.67
N ASP A 156 9.15 -6.69 13.75
CA ASP A 156 9.06 -6.15 15.12
C ASP A 156 9.99 -4.95 15.36
N ALA A 157 11.05 -4.80 14.55
CA ALA A 157 11.88 -3.60 14.58
C ALA A 157 11.09 -2.36 14.16
N TYR A 158 10.24 -2.47 13.13
CA TYR A 158 9.40 -1.36 12.69
C TYR A 158 8.34 -1.00 13.73
N GLU A 159 7.71 -2.01 14.33
CA GLU A 159 6.74 -1.81 15.41
C GLU A 159 7.37 -1.11 16.60
N TYR A 160 8.56 -1.55 17.03
CA TYR A 160 9.31 -0.88 18.09
C TYR A 160 9.60 0.59 17.75
N LEU A 161 10.10 0.86 16.53
CA LEU A 161 10.46 2.23 16.10
C LEU A 161 9.23 3.13 15.90
N LYS A 162 8.08 2.56 15.56
CA LYS A 162 6.79 3.25 15.47
C LYS A 162 6.37 3.82 16.82
N GLU A 163 6.51 3.02 17.88
CA GLU A 163 6.09 3.38 19.25
C GLU A 163 6.98 4.43 19.93
N LEU A 164 8.19 4.68 19.40
CA LEU A 164 9.06 5.74 19.92
C LEU A 164 8.43 7.13 19.74
N ALA A 165 8.60 8.01 20.72
CA ALA A 165 8.14 9.38 20.61
C ALA A 165 9.15 10.23 19.80
N PRO A 166 8.70 11.22 19.01
CA PRO A 166 9.60 12.21 18.44
C PRO A 166 10.42 12.93 19.54
N GLY A 167 11.71 13.09 19.30
CA GLY A 167 12.70 13.60 20.24
C GLY A 167 13.44 12.53 21.05
N ASP A 168 12.95 11.29 21.05
CA ASP A 168 13.62 10.20 21.78
C ASP A 168 14.95 9.84 21.13
N VAL A 169 16.00 9.72 21.97
CA VAL A 169 17.32 9.25 21.57
C VAL A 169 17.51 7.83 22.07
N HIS A 170 17.72 6.90 21.14
CA HIS A 170 17.96 5.50 21.46
C HIS A 170 19.39 5.09 21.14
N GLN A 171 20.00 4.41 22.10
CA GLN A 171 21.31 3.80 21.93
C GLN A 171 21.13 2.32 21.59
N PHE A 172 21.60 1.92 20.41
CA PHE A 172 21.69 0.53 20.01
C PHE A 172 23.14 0.08 19.99
N ILE A 173 23.46 -0.92 20.81
CA ILE A 173 24.74 -1.61 20.74
C ILE A 173 24.54 -2.88 19.91
N MET A 174 25.00 -2.83 18.65
CA MET A 174 24.90 -3.95 17.73
C MET A 174 26.20 -4.75 17.75
N HIS A 175 26.10 -6.02 18.07
CA HIS A 175 27.17 -6.98 17.86
C HIS A 175 27.08 -7.60 16.49
N TYR A 176 28.24 -7.92 15.95
CA TYR A 176 28.35 -8.83 14.81
C TYR A 176 29.58 -9.71 14.99
N CYS A 177 29.41 -10.99 14.65
CA CYS A 177 30.44 -12.01 14.76
C CYS A 177 30.49 -12.81 13.47
N GLU A 178 31.69 -13.14 13.00
CA GLU A 178 31.91 -14.01 11.85
C GLU A 178 32.90 -15.14 12.17
N THR A 179 32.60 -16.36 11.71
CA THR A 179 33.48 -17.53 11.83
C THR A 179 33.34 -18.45 10.61
N THR A 180 34.37 -19.24 10.32
CA THR A 180 34.29 -20.37 9.37
C THR A 180 33.77 -21.65 10.03
N GLU A 181 33.76 -21.70 11.35
CA GLU A 181 33.29 -22.86 12.11
C GLU A 181 31.78 -23.02 11.98
N ASP A 182 31.34 -24.26 11.90
CA ASP A 182 29.92 -24.60 11.90
C ASP A 182 29.40 -24.72 13.34
N TYR A 183 28.15 -24.33 13.56
CA TYR A 183 27.48 -24.41 14.86
C TYR A 183 25.97 -24.56 14.66
N ASN A 184 25.26 -25.03 15.68
CA ASN A 184 23.80 -25.14 15.64
C ASN A 184 23.15 -24.05 16.50
N PRO A 185 22.57 -22.99 15.91
CA PRO A 185 21.96 -21.90 16.65
C PRO A 185 20.66 -22.29 17.36
N SER A 186 19.92 -23.26 16.83
CA SER A 186 18.71 -23.81 17.48
C SER A 186 19.03 -24.58 18.76
N ALA A 187 20.25 -25.11 18.88
CA ALA A 187 20.77 -25.75 20.09
C ALA A 187 21.49 -24.78 21.03
N GLY A 188 21.44 -23.47 20.77
CA GLY A 188 22.08 -22.44 21.57
C GLY A 188 23.53 -22.11 21.18
N GLY A 189 24.11 -22.78 20.17
CA GLY A 189 25.45 -22.45 19.67
C GLY A 189 25.48 -21.07 19.00
N ARG A 190 26.56 -20.31 19.19
CA ARG A 190 26.73 -18.98 18.58
C ARG A 190 28.15 -18.81 18.04
N CYS A 191 28.33 -17.90 17.10
CA CYS A 191 29.64 -17.52 16.56
C CYS A 191 30.61 -17.03 17.66
N LYS A 192 30.10 -16.37 18.71
CA LYS A 192 30.94 -15.93 19.85
C LYS A 192 31.59 -17.10 20.59
N ASP A 193 31.03 -18.31 20.49
CA ASP A 193 31.54 -19.52 21.13
C ASP A 193 32.57 -20.27 20.26
N ALA A 194 32.85 -19.76 19.04
CA ALA A 194 33.83 -20.35 18.14
C ALA A 194 35.27 -20.12 18.61
N THR A 195 36.19 -20.99 18.18
CA THR A 195 37.61 -20.87 18.53
C THR A 195 38.36 -19.89 17.62
N THR A 196 37.88 -19.73 16.39
CA THR A 196 38.43 -18.85 15.36
C THR A 196 37.32 -17.99 14.76
N GLY A 197 37.63 -16.73 14.48
CA GLY A 197 36.62 -15.79 13.99
C GLY A 197 36.96 -14.35 14.35
N ARG A 198 35.99 -13.47 14.14
CA ARG A 198 36.05 -12.05 14.53
C ARG A 198 34.74 -11.68 15.19
N TRP A 199 34.84 -11.11 16.38
CA TRP A 199 33.69 -10.55 17.08
C TRP A 199 33.92 -9.07 17.35
N ARG A 200 32.93 -8.25 16.98
CA ARG A 200 32.97 -6.80 17.08
C ARG A 200 31.62 -6.28 17.56
N LYS A 201 31.62 -5.02 18.01
CA LYS A 201 30.40 -4.28 18.36
C LYS A 201 30.48 -2.85 17.86
N THR A 202 29.35 -2.27 17.53
CA THR A 202 29.21 -0.86 17.15
C THR A 202 28.09 -0.22 17.96
N GLN A 203 28.23 1.08 18.24
CA GLN A 203 27.22 1.85 18.96
C GLN A 203 26.57 2.85 18.01
N LEU A 204 25.24 2.83 17.99
CA LEU A 204 24.40 3.66 17.14
C LEU A 204 23.50 4.49 18.04
N ASN A 205 23.68 5.81 18.03
CA ASN A 205 22.79 6.73 18.73
C ASN A 205 21.80 7.28 17.70
N ILE A 206 20.54 6.88 17.78
CA ILE A 206 19.53 7.20 16.78
C ILE A 206 18.43 8.03 17.42
N THR A 207 18.18 9.22 16.87
CA THR A 207 17.09 10.11 17.30
C THR A 207 15.89 9.97 16.35
N LYS A 208 14.68 9.84 16.87
CA LYS A 208 13.47 9.96 16.05
C LYS A 208 13.06 11.43 15.98
N ASP A 209 13.29 12.12 14.86
CA ASP A 209 13.03 13.57 14.77
C ASP A 209 11.56 13.89 14.53
N ALA A 210 10.86 13.03 13.78
CA ALA A 210 9.44 13.19 13.48
C ALA A 210 8.78 11.85 13.16
N HIS A 211 7.46 11.86 13.23
CA HIS A 211 6.60 10.75 12.84
C HIS A 211 5.50 11.28 11.92
N ILE A 212 5.45 10.83 10.67
CA ILE A 212 4.35 11.10 9.75
C ILE A 212 3.48 9.86 9.59
N LYS A 213 2.17 10.05 9.74
CA LYS A 213 1.16 9.00 9.60
C LYS A 213 0.24 9.32 8.42
N PHE A 214 0.14 8.43 7.44
CA PHE A 214 -0.85 8.51 6.38
C PHE A 214 -2.14 7.83 6.82
N ILE A 215 -3.27 8.53 6.68
CA ILE A 215 -4.57 8.11 7.18
C ILE A 215 -5.41 7.57 6.02
N ASP A 216 -5.93 6.35 6.12
CA ASP A 216 -6.90 5.82 5.15
C ASP A 216 -8.29 6.45 5.37
N THR A 217 -8.74 7.29 4.43
CA THR A 217 -10.08 7.91 4.43
C THR A 217 -11.08 7.17 3.54
N ARG A 218 -10.62 6.24 2.71
CA ARG A 218 -11.43 5.55 1.68
C ARG A 218 -12.29 6.50 0.85
N ALA A 219 -11.72 7.67 0.57
CA ALA A 219 -12.36 8.75 -0.15
C ALA A 219 -12.60 8.38 -1.62
N PHE A 220 -13.64 8.95 -2.22
CA PHE A 220 -13.93 8.79 -3.65
C PHE A 220 -14.49 10.09 -4.23
N SER A 221 -14.08 10.44 -5.45
CA SER A 221 -14.71 11.54 -6.20
C SER A 221 -14.78 11.24 -7.69
N GLU A 222 -15.83 11.73 -8.34
CA GLU A 222 -15.98 11.73 -9.79
C GLU A 222 -15.68 13.11 -10.35
N ILE A 223 -14.91 13.16 -11.42
CA ILE A 223 -14.62 14.37 -12.19
C ILE A 223 -15.15 14.16 -13.60
N TRP A 224 -16.16 14.92 -13.97
CA TRP A 224 -16.76 14.87 -15.30
C TRP A 224 -16.10 15.89 -16.21
N VAL A 225 -15.63 15.47 -17.38
CA VAL A 225 -14.77 16.29 -18.22
C VAL A 225 -15.38 16.47 -19.60
N ALA A 226 -15.61 17.71 -20.00
CA ALA A 226 -16.01 18.05 -21.35
C ALA A 226 -14.90 17.78 -22.38
N THR A 227 -15.27 17.58 -23.64
CA THR A 227 -14.35 17.41 -24.78
C THR A 227 -13.29 18.51 -24.91
N ASP A 228 -13.59 19.74 -24.51
CA ASP A 228 -12.63 20.84 -24.49
C ASP A 228 -11.69 20.82 -23.26
N GLY A 229 -11.77 19.78 -22.43
CA GLY A 229 -11.03 19.57 -21.19
C GLY A 229 -11.62 20.29 -19.97
N THR A 230 -12.74 21.00 -20.09
CA THR A 230 -13.36 21.70 -18.97
C THR A 230 -13.95 20.70 -17.98
N PRO A 231 -13.46 20.67 -16.72
CA PRO A 231 -13.96 19.73 -15.73
C PRO A 231 -15.25 20.23 -15.06
N SER A 232 -15.93 19.32 -14.38
CA SER A 232 -17.11 19.57 -13.56
C SER A 232 -17.14 18.51 -12.46
N ILE A 233 -17.36 18.93 -11.22
CA ILE A 233 -17.43 18.02 -10.09
C ILE A 233 -18.90 17.67 -9.82
N ALA A 234 -19.20 16.41 -9.55
CA ALA A 234 -20.53 16.02 -9.09
C ALA A 234 -20.86 16.70 -7.73
N GLN A 235 -22.12 17.05 -7.48
CA GLN A 235 -22.52 17.75 -6.25
C GLN A 235 -22.01 17.06 -4.97
N ASN A 236 -21.58 17.86 -3.98
CA ASN A 236 -21.11 17.47 -2.64
C ASN A 236 -19.70 16.86 -2.50
N SER A 237 -18.74 17.18 -3.37
CA SER A 237 -17.34 16.80 -3.12
C SER A 237 -16.63 17.84 -2.23
N GLU A 238 -16.52 17.59 -0.92
CA GLU A 238 -15.65 18.38 -0.01
C GLU A 238 -14.15 18.09 -0.22
N LEU A 239 -13.86 17.14 -1.10
CA LEU A 239 -12.54 16.60 -1.36
C LEU A 239 -11.89 17.20 -2.61
N CYS A 240 -12.67 17.68 -3.57
CA CYS A 240 -12.20 18.29 -4.80
C CYS A 240 -12.77 19.70 -4.99
N ARG A 241 -12.00 20.60 -5.61
CA ARG A 241 -12.44 21.96 -5.96
C ARG A 241 -11.84 22.44 -7.28
N ASP A 242 -12.54 23.34 -7.95
CA ASP A 242 -11.93 24.13 -9.03
C ASP A 242 -10.77 24.95 -8.50
N LEU A 243 -9.68 25.00 -9.25
CA LEU A 243 -8.49 25.77 -8.88
C LEU A 243 -7.79 26.35 -10.11
N VAL A 244 -7.37 27.61 -9.98
CA VAL A 244 -6.45 28.27 -10.90
C VAL A 244 -5.18 28.67 -10.15
N VAL A 245 -4.03 28.19 -10.61
CA VAL A 245 -2.72 28.52 -10.03
C VAL A 245 -2.07 29.68 -10.79
N PRO A 246 -1.36 30.60 -10.10
CA PRO A 246 -0.94 31.85 -10.71
C PRO A 246 0.28 31.73 -11.64
N ARG A 247 1.07 30.66 -11.56
CA ARG A 247 2.39 30.54 -12.22
C ARG A 247 2.71 29.13 -12.71
N GLY A 248 3.70 29.04 -13.61
CA GLY A 248 4.18 27.79 -14.22
C GLY A 248 3.28 27.29 -15.35
N GLY A 249 3.83 26.62 -16.36
CA GLY A 249 3.07 26.00 -17.46
C GLY A 249 2.28 26.97 -18.36
N THR A 250 1.52 26.40 -19.29
CA THR A 250 0.57 27.11 -20.17
C THR A 250 -0.72 27.47 -19.42
N ALA A 251 -1.66 28.18 -20.06
CA ALA A 251 -2.96 28.50 -19.46
C ALA A 251 -3.74 27.24 -19.05
N ASP A 252 -3.82 26.24 -19.93
CA ASP A 252 -4.48 24.95 -19.65
C ASP A 252 -3.77 24.12 -18.56
N GLN A 253 -2.49 24.39 -18.30
CA GLN A 253 -1.72 23.75 -17.22
C GLN A 253 -1.80 24.50 -15.89
N ARG A 254 -2.59 25.58 -15.82
CA ARG A 254 -2.80 26.37 -14.60
C ARG A 254 -4.20 26.24 -14.02
N GLU A 255 -5.14 25.69 -14.77
CA GLU A 255 -6.54 25.58 -14.38
C GLU A 255 -6.99 24.12 -14.38
N GLY A 256 -7.81 23.72 -13.42
CA GLY A 256 -8.38 22.38 -13.35
C GLY A 256 -9.01 22.07 -11.99
N ILE A 257 -9.00 20.79 -11.61
CA ILE A 257 -9.56 20.31 -10.33
C ILE A 257 -8.45 19.90 -9.38
N ALA A 258 -8.42 20.50 -8.20
CA ALA A 258 -7.56 20.11 -7.09
C ALA A 258 -8.31 19.15 -6.15
N CYS A 259 -7.76 17.97 -5.89
CA CYS A 259 -8.33 16.96 -5.01
C CYS A 259 -7.39 16.57 -3.86
N LYS A 260 -7.94 16.36 -2.67
CA LYS A 260 -7.25 15.88 -1.47
C LYS A 260 -6.97 14.37 -1.55
N MET A 261 -5.80 14.00 -2.07
CA MET A 261 -5.46 12.61 -2.43
C MET A 261 -4.88 11.76 -1.29
N VAL A 262 -4.28 12.41 -0.30
CA VAL A 262 -3.71 11.73 0.89
C VAL A 262 -3.94 12.62 2.09
N GLN A 263 -4.48 12.06 3.17
CA GLN A 263 -4.48 12.73 4.47
C GLN A 263 -3.28 12.28 5.29
N TYR A 264 -2.58 13.23 5.91
CA TYR A 264 -1.45 12.92 6.79
C TYR A 264 -1.55 13.64 8.14
N ASP A 265 -0.89 13.07 9.14
CA ASP A 265 -0.68 13.66 10.46
C ASP A 265 0.83 13.66 10.76
N LEU A 266 1.45 14.84 10.80
CA LEU A 266 2.87 15.00 11.10
C LEU A 266 3.07 15.40 12.56
N ASN A 267 3.58 14.48 13.38
CA ASN A 267 4.04 14.75 14.73
C ASN A 267 5.54 15.07 14.71
N GLY A 268 5.89 16.32 14.99
CA GLY A 268 7.24 16.87 14.91
C GLY A 268 7.33 18.08 13.97
N PRO A 269 8.45 18.81 13.97
CA PRO A 269 8.63 19.98 13.13
C PRO A 269 8.93 19.58 11.68
N THR A 270 8.49 20.39 10.71
CA THR A 270 8.84 20.18 9.28
C THR A 270 10.34 20.31 9.02
N SER A 271 11.08 21.02 9.88
CA SER A 271 12.54 21.10 9.84
C SER A 271 13.24 19.76 10.12
N ALA A 272 12.52 18.74 10.62
CA ALA A 272 13.04 17.38 10.72
C ALA A 272 13.36 16.78 9.34
N PHE A 273 12.64 17.19 8.28
CA PHE A 273 12.95 16.77 6.93
C PHE A 273 14.21 17.51 6.44
N ASN A 274 15.26 16.75 6.16
CA ASN A 274 16.49 17.28 5.58
C ASN A 274 16.27 17.80 4.14
N ASN A 275 17.25 18.52 3.60
CA ASN A 275 17.25 18.97 2.20
C ASN A 275 17.51 17.83 1.19
N SER A 276 17.25 16.59 1.58
CA SER A 276 17.43 15.39 0.76
C SER A 276 16.14 14.59 0.61
N THR A 277 15.10 14.88 1.38
CA THR A 277 13.83 14.13 1.35
C THR A 277 12.79 14.85 0.49
N HIS A 278 12.38 14.21 -0.59
CA HIS A 278 11.50 14.76 -1.62
C HIS A 278 10.21 13.95 -1.70
N LEU A 279 9.08 14.65 -1.86
CA LEU A 279 7.78 14.06 -2.16
C LEU A 279 7.44 14.30 -3.62
N TYR A 280 7.04 13.25 -4.33
CA TYR A 280 6.59 13.33 -5.70
C TYR A 280 5.46 12.33 -5.94
N MET A 281 4.77 12.46 -7.07
CA MET A 281 3.74 11.53 -7.49
C MET A 281 4.27 10.67 -8.65
N ALA A 282 4.00 9.37 -8.59
CA ALA A 282 4.19 8.44 -9.69
C ALA A 282 2.83 8.15 -10.33
N VAL A 283 2.84 8.01 -11.65
CA VAL A 283 1.64 7.73 -12.44
C VAL A 283 1.87 6.48 -13.26
N ASP A 284 0.96 5.52 -13.16
CA ASP A 284 0.94 4.35 -14.04
C ASP A 284 0.50 4.78 -15.44
N GLN A 285 1.49 5.04 -16.30
CA GLN A 285 1.23 5.44 -17.68
C GLN A 285 0.57 4.33 -18.49
N ALA A 286 0.85 3.06 -18.19
CA ALA A 286 0.23 1.93 -18.90
C ALA A 286 -1.27 1.88 -18.59
N ALA A 287 -1.66 2.13 -17.35
CA ALA A 287 -3.05 2.29 -16.95
C ALA A 287 -3.74 3.50 -17.61
N LEU A 288 -3.00 4.43 -18.21
CA LEU A 288 -3.51 5.61 -18.92
C LEU A 288 -3.18 5.59 -20.42
N ASN A 289 -3.20 4.39 -21.03
CA ASN A 289 -2.95 4.18 -22.46
C ASN A 289 -1.63 4.80 -22.97
N ASN A 290 -0.61 4.84 -22.11
CA ASN A 290 0.70 5.43 -22.36
C ASN A 290 0.66 6.89 -22.85
N MET A 291 -0.34 7.66 -22.41
CA MET A 291 -0.45 9.07 -22.79
C MET A 291 0.75 9.89 -22.29
N ALA A 292 1.16 10.89 -23.06
CA ALA A 292 2.29 11.75 -22.71
C ALA A 292 1.90 12.81 -21.66
N ILE A 293 2.23 12.56 -20.40
CA ILE A 293 1.97 13.47 -19.27
C ILE A 293 3.17 14.42 -19.09
N ALA A 294 2.96 15.72 -19.32
CA ALA A 294 3.97 16.74 -19.12
C ALA A 294 4.06 17.16 -17.64
N ALA A 295 5.20 17.74 -17.28
CA ALA A 295 5.56 18.19 -15.93
C ALA A 295 4.49 18.99 -15.16
N TYR A 296 3.70 19.81 -15.86
CA TYR A 296 2.67 20.68 -15.27
C TYR A 296 1.24 20.23 -15.57
N ASP A 297 1.06 19.08 -16.23
CA ASP A 297 -0.28 18.52 -16.47
C ASP A 297 -0.91 18.05 -15.15
N LEU A 298 -0.06 17.56 -14.25
CA LEU A 298 -0.40 17.27 -12.87
C LEU A 298 0.50 18.13 -11.98
N ARG A 299 -0.06 18.62 -10.87
CA ARG A 299 0.70 19.35 -9.86
C ARG A 299 0.34 18.89 -8.47
N ILE A 300 1.27 19.03 -7.55
CA ILE A 300 1.08 18.61 -6.16
C ILE A 300 1.28 19.77 -5.20
N ASN A 301 0.57 19.71 -4.09
CA ASN A 301 0.68 20.61 -2.95
C ASN A 301 0.46 19.79 -1.67
N ALA A 302 1.08 20.15 -0.54
CA ALA A 302 0.86 19.42 0.71
C ALA A 302 0.64 20.32 1.93
N GLY A 303 0.14 21.54 1.69
CA GLY A 303 -0.22 22.51 2.71
C GLY A 303 0.90 23.48 3.11
N GLY A 304 2.17 23.08 3.09
CA GLY A 304 3.32 23.85 3.63
C GLY A 304 3.53 25.23 3.01
N ASN A 305 3.25 25.37 1.72
CA ASN A 305 3.19 26.63 0.99
C ASN A 305 2.03 26.59 -0.01
N ASP A 306 1.55 27.75 -0.47
CA ASP A 306 0.54 27.83 -1.54
C ASP A 306 1.12 27.52 -2.95
N ASP A 307 2.36 27.02 -3.03
CA ASP A 307 3.02 26.72 -4.30
C ASP A 307 2.58 25.35 -4.82
N TRP A 308 2.09 25.34 -6.06
CA TRP A 308 1.72 24.12 -6.78
C TRP A 308 2.88 23.68 -7.66
N VAL A 309 3.54 22.61 -7.23
CA VAL A 309 4.81 22.15 -7.79
C VAL A 309 4.61 21.00 -8.77
N ARG A 310 5.66 20.67 -9.51
CA ARG A 310 5.62 19.58 -10.49
C ARG A 310 5.40 18.24 -9.78
N TYR A 311 4.56 17.39 -10.36
CA TYR A 311 4.28 16.08 -9.79
C TYR A 311 5.46 15.10 -9.92
N ASP A 312 6.27 15.22 -10.96
CA ASP A 312 7.25 14.22 -11.40
C ASP A 312 8.66 14.42 -10.85
N ALA A 313 8.86 15.47 -10.05
CA ALA A 313 10.18 15.96 -9.68
C ALA A 313 10.70 15.31 -8.39
N ASP A 314 11.48 14.24 -8.54
CA ASP A 314 12.00 13.40 -7.43
C ASP A 314 13.22 13.96 -6.69
N THR A 315 13.80 15.07 -7.15
CA THR A 315 15.07 15.64 -6.63
C THR A 315 15.12 17.17 -6.65
N ARG A 316 13.99 17.82 -6.89
CA ARG A 316 13.94 19.29 -7.01
C ARG A 316 13.62 19.99 -5.69
N VAL A 317 14.19 21.18 -5.52
CA VAL A 317 14.04 21.99 -4.30
C VAL A 317 12.58 22.38 -4.04
N GLU A 318 11.74 22.51 -5.07
CA GLU A 318 10.30 22.72 -4.91
C GLU A 318 9.55 21.53 -4.27
N ASN A 319 10.08 20.31 -4.38
CA ASN A 319 9.47 19.07 -3.91
C ASN A 319 10.02 18.60 -2.55
N LEU A 320 10.83 19.43 -1.88
CA LEU A 320 11.35 19.11 -0.56
C LEU A 320 10.23 19.05 0.48
N MET A 321 10.21 17.97 1.27
CA MET A 321 9.15 17.75 2.25
C MET A 321 9.12 18.81 3.37
N ASN A 322 10.28 19.38 3.75
CA ASN A 322 10.34 20.48 4.72
C ASN A 322 9.69 21.78 4.23
N ARG A 323 9.45 21.92 2.92
CA ARG A 323 8.75 23.06 2.31
C ARG A 323 7.29 22.74 2.02
N MET A 324 7.02 21.50 1.63
CA MET A 324 5.70 21.07 1.20
C MET A 324 4.77 20.72 2.35
N LEU A 325 5.27 20.17 3.46
CA LEU A 325 4.43 19.71 4.56
C LEU A 325 4.23 20.78 5.64
N GLN A 326 3.23 20.55 6.49
CA GLN A 326 2.99 21.26 7.75
C GLN A 326 2.88 20.27 8.90
N SER A 327 3.23 20.69 10.12
CA SER A 327 2.95 19.89 11.33
C SER A 327 1.46 19.77 11.59
N GLY A 328 1.04 18.64 12.16
CA GLY A 328 -0.36 18.29 12.42
C GLY A 328 -1.05 17.66 11.21
N ARG A 329 -2.39 17.77 11.17
CA ARG A 329 -3.24 17.10 10.18
C ARG A 329 -3.51 17.97 8.96
N HIS A 330 -3.09 17.50 7.80
CA HIS A 330 -3.25 18.19 6.52
C HIS A 330 -3.46 17.19 5.38
N TYR A 331 -3.53 17.69 4.15
CA TYR A 331 -3.70 16.88 2.95
C TYR A 331 -2.57 17.11 1.95
N ILE A 332 -2.19 16.05 1.24
CA ILE A 332 -1.49 16.14 -0.04
C ILE A 332 -2.57 16.22 -1.12
N GLU A 333 -2.55 17.30 -1.88
CA GLU A 333 -3.49 17.58 -2.95
C GLU A 333 -2.83 17.41 -4.32
N VAL A 334 -3.63 16.98 -5.31
CA VAL A 334 -3.24 16.92 -6.72
C VAL A 334 -4.16 17.80 -7.53
N LEU A 335 -3.57 18.69 -8.33
CA LEU A 335 -4.27 19.45 -9.36
C LEU A 335 -4.18 18.69 -10.67
N PHE A 336 -5.33 18.18 -11.10
CA PHE A 336 -5.57 17.64 -12.43
C PHE A 336 -5.94 18.78 -13.35
N THR A 337 -5.03 19.15 -14.26
CA THR A 337 -5.22 20.35 -15.09
C THR A 337 -6.09 20.09 -16.32
N LYS A 338 -6.65 21.14 -16.91
CA LYS A 338 -7.34 21.10 -18.20
C LYS A 338 -6.47 20.47 -19.28
N SER A 339 -5.15 20.71 -19.26
CA SER A 339 -4.23 20.06 -20.19
C SER A 339 -4.12 18.55 -19.99
N PHE A 340 -4.13 18.07 -18.74
CA PHE A 340 -4.17 16.65 -18.43
C PHE A 340 -5.47 16.00 -18.92
N PHE A 341 -6.60 16.64 -18.63
CA PHE A 341 -7.92 16.18 -19.06
C PHE A 341 -8.05 16.05 -20.57
N LYS A 342 -7.61 17.05 -21.35
CA LYS A 342 -7.59 16.97 -22.82
C LYS A 342 -6.79 15.77 -23.32
N LYS A 343 -5.63 15.51 -22.71
CA LYS A 343 -4.76 14.38 -23.08
C LYS A 343 -5.39 13.04 -22.73
N MET A 344 -6.03 12.93 -21.57
CA MET A 344 -6.77 11.73 -21.20
C MET A 344 -7.88 11.41 -22.19
N LEU A 345 -8.72 12.39 -22.54
CA LEU A 345 -9.80 12.21 -23.50
C LEU A 345 -9.27 11.83 -24.89
N ALA A 346 -8.23 12.52 -25.37
CA ALA A 346 -7.61 12.22 -26.67
C ALA A 346 -6.96 10.83 -26.74
N ALA A 347 -6.45 10.32 -25.61
CA ALA A 347 -5.88 8.98 -25.51
C ALA A 347 -6.92 7.89 -25.20
N GLU A 348 -8.20 8.26 -25.04
CA GLU A 348 -9.26 7.39 -24.53
C GLU A 348 -8.86 6.67 -23.23
N ALA A 349 -8.07 7.35 -22.40
CA ALA A 349 -7.61 6.84 -21.12
C ALA A 349 -8.74 6.94 -20.08
N SER A 350 -8.78 6.00 -19.14
CA SER A 350 -9.78 5.98 -18.07
C SER A 350 -9.12 5.62 -16.74
N THR A 351 -9.57 6.29 -15.67
CA THR A 351 -9.24 5.92 -14.28
C THR A 351 -10.34 5.10 -13.62
N SER A 352 -11.48 4.91 -14.30
CA SER A 352 -12.67 4.29 -13.70
C SER A 352 -12.41 2.88 -13.21
N GLY A 353 -12.65 2.66 -11.91
CA GLY A 353 -12.43 1.37 -11.26
C GLY A 353 -10.96 0.93 -11.17
N ARG A 354 -10.00 1.81 -11.49
CA ARG A 354 -8.56 1.50 -11.46
C ARG A 354 -7.89 2.12 -10.24
N ARG A 355 -7.50 1.28 -9.28
CA ARG A 355 -6.66 1.69 -8.15
C ARG A 355 -5.20 1.77 -8.54
N GLY A 356 -4.45 2.64 -7.86
CA GLY A 356 -2.99 2.73 -8.03
C GLY A 356 -2.54 3.45 -9.31
N VAL A 357 -3.45 4.05 -10.09
CA VAL A 357 -3.07 4.90 -11.23
C VAL A 357 -2.22 6.07 -10.76
N PHE A 358 -2.59 6.68 -9.64
CA PHE A 358 -1.84 7.73 -8.97
C PHE A 358 -1.32 7.20 -7.65
N THR A 359 -0.04 7.39 -7.39
CA THR A 359 0.62 7.01 -6.14
C THR A 359 1.62 8.07 -5.75
N PHE A 360 1.95 8.16 -4.47
CA PHE A 360 2.99 9.07 -4.01
C PHE A 360 4.25 8.31 -3.65
N ALA A 361 5.37 8.97 -3.78
CA ALA A 361 6.67 8.42 -3.49
C ALA A 361 7.55 9.43 -2.76
N VAL A 362 8.42 8.88 -1.92
CA VAL A 362 9.45 9.58 -1.18
C VAL A 362 10.80 9.15 -1.74
N ASN A 363 11.64 10.14 -2.04
CA ASN A 363 13.05 9.93 -2.37
C ASN A 363 13.92 10.69 -1.38
N ASN A 364 14.69 9.95 -0.59
CA ASN A 364 15.73 10.49 0.27
C ASN A 364 17.11 10.29 -0.38
N THR A 365 17.64 11.35 -0.97
CA THR A 365 18.93 11.33 -1.66
C THR A 365 20.13 11.13 -0.73
N ALA A 366 19.96 11.29 0.59
CA ALA A 366 20.99 10.96 1.58
C ALA A 366 21.17 9.44 1.75
N THR A 367 20.16 8.63 1.38
CA THR A 367 20.15 7.17 1.51
C THR A 367 19.77 6.49 0.18
N PRO A 368 20.57 6.64 -0.89
CA PRO A 368 20.17 6.33 -2.27
C PRO A 368 19.97 4.83 -2.59
N GLN A 369 20.09 3.92 -1.62
CA GLN A 369 19.81 2.49 -1.81
C GLN A 369 18.43 2.09 -1.26
N SER A 370 18.02 2.71 -0.15
CA SER A 370 16.88 2.29 0.68
C SER A 370 15.93 3.44 1.02
N GLY A 371 16.32 4.69 0.75
CA GLY A 371 15.55 5.90 0.97
C GLY A 371 14.43 6.12 -0.06
N TYR A 372 13.97 5.05 -0.70
CA TYR A 372 12.83 5.07 -1.62
C TYR A 372 11.65 4.38 -0.97
N TYR A 373 10.50 5.01 -1.07
CA TYR A 373 9.25 4.46 -0.60
C TYR A 373 8.11 4.96 -1.47
N GLN A 374 7.11 4.12 -1.69
CA GLN A 374 5.96 4.45 -2.50
C GLN A 374 4.70 3.95 -1.81
N PHE A 375 3.65 4.76 -1.82
CA PHE A 375 2.40 4.49 -1.12
C PHE A 375 1.20 4.85 -1.99
N ALA A 376 0.11 4.11 -1.78
CA ALA A 376 -1.16 4.36 -2.45
C ALA A 376 -1.81 5.67 -1.97
N THR A 377 -2.71 6.21 -2.79
CA THR A 377 -3.62 7.28 -2.35
C THR A 377 -4.72 6.68 -1.48
N ASN A 378 -5.26 7.49 -0.55
CA ASN A 378 -6.45 7.11 0.22
C ASN A 378 -7.77 7.53 -0.48
N MET A 379 -7.63 8.15 -1.65
CA MET A 379 -8.70 8.64 -2.50
C MET A 379 -8.65 7.95 -3.87
N ASP A 380 -9.77 7.35 -4.24
CA ASP A 380 -10.03 6.86 -5.59
C ASP A 380 -10.68 8.00 -6.43
N ILE A 381 -10.26 8.16 -7.68
CA ILE A 381 -10.83 9.18 -8.59
C ILE A 381 -11.23 8.56 -9.92
N ASP A 382 -12.48 8.80 -10.31
CA ASP A 382 -13.00 8.46 -11.62
C ASP A 382 -13.11 9.71 -12.48
N ILE A 383 -12.35 9.75 -13.58
CA ILE A 383 -12.37 10.82 -14.58
C ILE A 383 -13.20 10.34 -15.76
N ILE A 384 -14.34 10.98 -15.99
CA ILE A 384 -15.40 10.49 -16.87
C ILE A 384 -15.69 11.53 -17.96
N PRO A 385 -15.76 11.15 -19.24
CA PRO A 385 -16.23 12.05 -20.29
C PRO A 385 -17.64 12.55 -19.99
N ARG A 386 -17.87 13.85 -20.13
CA ARG A 386 -19.13 14.48 -19.78
C ARG A 386 -20.17 14.36 -20.90
N GLU A 387 -19.78 14.41 -22.17
CA GLU A 387 -20.75 14.48 -23.26
C GLU A 387 -21.51 13.16 -23.52
N TYR A 388 -21.00 12.01 -23.10
CA TYR A 388 -21.67 10.71 -23.19
C TYR A 388 -21.08 9.77 -22.13
N GLY A 389 -21.39 10.03 -20.87
CA GLY A 389 -20.75 9.36 -19.74
C GLY A 389 -21.74 8.56 -18.91
N ILE A 390 -21.25 7.48 -18.31
CA ILE A 390 -21.97 6.66 -17.34
C ILE A 390 -21.03 6.36 -16.17
N SER A 391 -21.57 6.38 -14.96
CA SER A 391 -20.87 6.01 -13.74
C SER A 391 -21.78 5.19 -12.83
N ILE A 392 -21.17 4.32 -12.04
CA ILE A 392 -21.81 3.63 -10.93
C ILE A 392 -20.92 3.74 -9.71
N ARG A 393 -21.50 4.17 -8.59
CA ARG A 393 -20.78 4.31 -7.32
C ARG A 393 -21.62 3.82 -6.16
N HIS A 394 -20.98 3.37 -5.08
CA HIS A 394 -21.71 3.11 -3.85
C HIS A 394 -22.38 4.38 -3.33
N GLN A 395 -23.60 4.25 -2.82
CA GLN A 395 -24.29 5.35 -2.15
C GLN A 395 -23.53 5.77 -0.87
N ASN A 396 -22.97 4.79 -0.16
CA ASN A 396 -22.07 4.96 0.97
C ASN A 396 -20.72 4.30 0.65
N GLN A 397 -19.65 5.10 0.55
CA GLN A 397 -18.33 4.62 0.13
C GLN A 397 -17.70 3.60 1.10
N ASN A 398 -18.18 3.54 2.34
CA ASN A 398 -17.75 2.56 3.34
C ASN A 398 -18.39 1.17 3.15
N GLU A 399 -19.35 1.01 2.24
CA GLU A 399 -20.15 -0.22 2.07
C GLU A 399 -19.62 -1.19 1.00
N ARG A 400 -18.32 -1.13 0.70
CA ARG A 400 -17.69 -2.02 -0.31
C ARG A 400 -17.56 -3.47 0.16
N VAL A 401 -17.65 -3.72 1.47
CA VAL A 401 -17.66 -5.05 2.06
C VAL A 401 -18.85 -5.14 3.00
N LYS A 402 -19.66 -6.19 2.84
CA LYS A 402 -20.73 -6.54 3.78
C LYS A 402 -20.58 -7.98 4.23
N THR A 403 -21.06 -8.25 5.44
CA THR A 403 -21.07 -9.59 6.04
C THR A 403 -22.48 -9.85 6.56
N GLY A 404 -22.94 -11.08 6.39
CA GLY A 404 -24.25 -11.52 6.86
C GLY A 404 -24.20 -13.01 7.19
N LYS A 405 -25.31 -13.53 7.71
CA LYS A 405 -25.44 -14.92 8.15
C LYS A 405 -26.61 -15.58 7.45
N ILE A 406 -26.40 -16.82 6.99
CA ILE A 406 -27.45 -17.60 6.36
C ILE A 406 -28.61 -17.81 7.34
N GLY A 407 -29.83 -17.61 6.84
CA GLY A 407 -31.08 -17.66 7.59
C GLY A 407 -31.50 -16.32 8.22
N GLU A 408 -30.70 -15.26 8.07
CA GLU A 408 -30.97 -13.93 8.64
C GLU A 408 -31.34 -12.90 7.54
N GLU A 409 -31.13 -11.61 7.82
CA GLU A 409 -31.46 -10.51 6.92
C GLU A 409 -30.60 -10.50 5.65
N ASP A 410 -31.18 -9.96 4.58
CA ASP A 410 -30.54 -9.83 3.28
C ASP A 410 -29.33 -8.91 3.32
N ILE A 411 -28.28 -9.28 2.60
CA ILE A 411 -27.17 -8.38 2.32
C ILE A 411 -27.57 -7.53 1.11
N THR A 412 -27.61 -6.22 1.25
CA THR A 412 -27.90 -5.30 0.12
C THR A 412 -26.76 -4.32 -0.07
N PHE A 413 -26.24 -4.19 -1.29
CA PHE A 413 -25.33 -3.12 -1.69
C PHE A 413 -26.12 -2.06 -2.45
N ASN A 414 -25.99 -0.80 -2.03
CA ASN A 414 -26.72 0.33 -2.62
C ASN A 414 -25.78 1.17 -3.49
N TYR A 415 -26.22 1.44 -4.71
CA TYR A 415 -25.47 2.19 -5.71
C TYR A 415 -26.26 3.39 -6.23
N VAL A 416 -25.53 4.40 -6.68
CA VAL A 416 -26.03 5.50 -7.49
C VAL A 416 -25.45 5.35 -8.89
N VAL A 417 -26.31 5.24 -9.88
CA VAL A 417 -25.95 5.25 -11.29
C VAL A 417 -26.15 6.66 -11.81
N THR A 418 -25.14 7.25 -12.45
CA THR A 418 -25.20 8.59 -13.03
C THR A 418 -24.85 8.55 -14.51
N GLN A 419 -25.71 9.09 -15.36
CA GLN A 419 -25.45 9.28 -16.78
C GLN A 419 -25.38 10.77 -17.12
N SER A 420 -24.64 11.12 -18.17
CA SER A 420 -24.57 12.50 -18.67
C SER A 420 -24.52 12.58 -20.18
N ALA A 421 -25.19 13.60 -20.71
CA ALA A 421 -25.10 14.00 -22.11
C ALA A 421 -25.55 15.46 -22.32
N PRO A 422 -25.18 16.09 -23.45
CA PRO A 422 -25.72 17.37 -23.87
C PRO A 422 -27.24 17.34 -23.96
N LYS A 423 -27.88 18.49 -23.70
CA LYS A 423 -29.33 18.65 -23.76
C LYS A 423 -29.91 18.29 -25.12
N THR A 424 -29.15 18.51 -26.19
CA THR A 424 -29.55 18.26 -27.57
C THR A 424 -29.43 16.80 -27.98
N THR A 425 -28.99 15.91 -27.09
CA THR A 425 -28.76 14.50 -27.37
C THR A 425 -30.06 13.70 -27.31
N GLY A 426 -30.35 13.02 -28.43
CA GLY A 426 -31.42 12.02 -28.54
C GLY A 426 -32.84 12.58 -28.41
N ALA A 427 -33.84 11.72 -28.60
CA ALA A 427 -35.24 12.06 -28.34
C ALA A 427 -35.53 12.25 -26.84
N ASN A 428 -34.60 11.83 -25.97
CA ASN A 428 -34.78 11.71 -24.53
C ASN A 428 -34.17 12.86 -23.70
N GLY A 429 -33.72 13.94 -24.36
CA GLY A 429 -33.37 15.21 -23.71
C GLY A 429 -32.13 15.18 -22.83
N GLY A 430 -31.06 14.51 -23.28
CA GLY A 430 -29.81 14.36 -22.50
C GLY A 430 -29.71 13.07 -21.68
N ARG A 431 -30.59 12.08 -21.93
CA ARG A 431 -30.52 10.72 -21.38
C ARG A 431 -30.07 9.72 -22.45
N ALA A 432 -29.42 8.64 -22.02
CA ALA A 432 -29.17 7.49 -22.89
C ALA A 432 -30.48 6.86 -23.36
N ASP A 433 -30.45 6.25 -24.53
CA ASP A 433 -31.60 5.56 -25.12
C ASP A 433 -31.81 4.19 -24.50
N VAL A 434 -30.73 3.57 -23.99
CA VAL A 434 -30.77 2.29 -23.28
C VAL A 434 -29.77 2.35 -22.13
N VAL A 435 -30.18 1.91 -20.93
CA VAL A 435 -29.30 1.70 -19.79
C VAL A 435 -29.53 0.32 -19.20
N LYS A 436 -28.46 -0.48 -19.08
CA LYS A 436 -28.51 -1.86 -18.56
C LYS A 436 -27.53 -2.05 -17.42
N ALA A 437 -27.89 -2.87 -16.45
CA ALA A 437 -27.03 -3.29 -15.36
C ALA A 437 -26.93 -4.82 -15.28
N ARG A 438 -25.78 -5.33 -14.85
CA ARG A 438 -25.54 -6.76 -14.59
C ARG A 438 -24.54 -6.98 -13.47
N VAL A 439 -24.59 -8.17 -12.87
CA VAL A 439 -23.62 -8.61 -11.86
C VAL A 439 -22.62 -9.56 -12.51
N LEU A 440 -21.35 -9.28 -12.32
CA LEU A 440 -20.23 -10.10 -12.76
C LEU A 440 -19.58 -10.71 -11.51
N GLY A 441 -19.45 -12.03 -11.47
CA GLY A 441 -18.83 -12.72 -10.34
C GLY A 441 -18.78 -14.22 -10.61
N GLU A 442 -18.08 -14.94 -9.76
CA GLU A 442 -18.07 -16.40 -9.86
C GLU A 442 -19.49 -16.94 -9.64
N SER A 443 -19.93 -17.85 -10.50
CA SER A 443 -21.28 -18.42 -10.44
C SER A 443 -21.25 -19.93 -10.58
N THR A 444 -22.29 -20.57 -10.09
CA THR A 444 -22.53 -22.01 -10.20
C THR A 444 -23.97 -22.27 -10.66
N THR A 445 -24.24 -23.48 -11.12
CA THR A 445 -25.60 -23.88 -11.52
C THR A 445 -26.10 -24.98 -10.60
N VAL A 446 -27.23 -24.74 -9.94
CA VAL A 446 -27.92 -25.72 -9.11
C VAL A 446 -29.31 -25.94 -9.69
N ARG A 447 -29.58 -27.19 -10.11
CA ARG A 447 -30.87 -27.60 -10.70
C ARG A 447 -31.32 -26.71 -11.88
N GLY A 448 -30.36 -26.29 -12.71
CA GLY A 448 -30.60 -25.48 -13.91
C GLY A 448 -30.70 -23.97 -13.68
N ASN A 449 -30.65 -23.49 -12.43
CA ASN A 449 -30.61 -22.07 -12.09
C ASN A 449 -29.19 -21.64 -11.73
N SER A 450 -28.78 -20.46 -12.19
CA SER A 450 -27.47 -19.88 -11.87
C SER A 450 -27.51 -19.14 -10.53
N TYR A 451 -26.46 -19.25 -9.72
CA TYR A 451 -26.29 -18.59 -8.42
C TYR A 451 -24.88 -18.04 -8.29
N CYS A 452 -24.70 -17.01 -7.48
CA CYS A 452 -23.37 -16.54 -7.10
C CYS A 452 -22.68 -17.59 -6.22
N LEU A 453 -21.41 -17.87 -6.49
CA LEU A 453 -20.64 -18.87 -5.77
C LEU A 453 -19.80 -18.23 -4.67
N PHE A 454 -20.05 -18.63 -3.43
CA PHE A 454 -19.26 -18.22 -2.27
C PHE A 454 -18.36 -19.37 -1.82
N LYS A 455 -17.10 -19.07 -1.49
CA LYS A 455 -16.09 -20.07 -1.14
C LYS A 455 -15.44 -19.82 0.21
N SER A 456 -15.10 -20.89 0.93
CA SER A 456 -14.17 -20.79 2.08
C SER A 456 -12.74 -20.50 1.62
N LYS A 457 -11.87 -20.08 2.54
CA LYS A 457 -10.47 -19.74 2.23
C LYS A 457 -9.67 -20.91 1.64
N ASP A 458 -10.03 -22.14 2.01
CA ASP A 458 -9.47 -23.39 1.50
C ASP A 458 -10.26 -23.97 0.33
N GLU A 459 -11.29 -23.25 -0.15
CA GLU A 459 -12.18 -23.60 -1.27
C GLU A 459 -12.98 -24.90 -1.11
N VAL A 460 -12.98 -25.49 0.09
CA VAL A 460 -13.70 -26.73 0.40
C VAL A 460 -15.21 -26.49 0.50
N LEU A 461 -15.63 -25.40 1.14
CA LEU A 461 -17.03 -25.01 1.19
C LEU A 461 -17.35 -24.18 -0.06
N GLN A 462 -18.32 -24.66 -0.83
CA GLN A 462 -18.80 -24.00 -2.04
C GLN A 462 -20.31 -23.85 -1.93
N VAL A 463 -20.76 -22.63 -1.71
CA VAL A 463 -22.15 -22.33 -1.34
C VAL A 463 -22.79 -21.46 -2.42
N PRO A 464 -23.89 -21.92 -3.06
CA PRO A 464 -24.67 -21.11 -3.98
C PRO A 464 -25.52 -20.08 -3.21
N ILE A 465 -25.44 -18.81 -3.58
CA ILE A 465 -26.26 -17.73 -3.01
C ILE A 465 -26.98 -16.98 -4.14
N PRO A 466 -28.30 -16.77 -4.07
CA PRO A 466 -29.03 -16.01 -5.08
C PRO A 466 -28.67 -14.52 -5.03
N ALA A 467 -28.88 -13.83 -6.16
CA ALA A 467 -28.65 -12.40 -6.25
C ALA A 467 -29.68 -11.73 -7.17
N TYR A 468 -30.11 -10.53 -6.79
CA TYR A 468 -31.10 -9.73 -7.49
C TYR A 468 -30.61 -8.30 -7.66
N LEU A 469 -30.87 -7.71 -8.83
CA LEU A 469 -30.72 -6.27 -9.05
C LEU A 469 -32.10 -5.61 -9.01
N SER A 470 -32.20 -4.41 -8.45
CA SER A 470 -33.45 -3.65 -8.45
C SER A 470 -33.28 -2.13 -8.50
N TYR A 471 -34.27 -1.44 -9.06
CA TYR A 471 -34.37 0.03 -9.06
C TYR A 471 -35.84 0.46 -8.96
N THR A 472 -36.08 1.77 -8.83
CA THR A 472 -37.43 2.35 -8.86
C THR A 472 -37.69 3.03 -10.21
N ASN A 473 -38.72 2.59 -10.93
CA ASN A 473 -39.10 3.17 -12.22
C ASN A 473 -39.77 4.55 -12.07
N SER A 474 -39.98 5.23 -13.19
CA SER A 474 -40.62 6.55 -13.24
C SER A 474 -42.07 6.59 -12.70
N ALA A 475 -42.74 5.45 -12.59
CA ALA A 475 -44.05 5.31 -11.95
C ALA A 475 -43.98 5.08 -10.42
N GLY A 476 -42.77 5.06 -9.84
CA GLY A 476 -42.55 4.80 -8.42
C GLY A 476 -42.60 3.32 -8.02
N GLN A 477 -42.57 2.40 -9.00
CA GLN A 477 -42.62 0.96 -8.75
C GLN A 477 -41.21 0.39 -8.65
N LYS A 478 -40.99 -0.53 -7.69
CA LYS A 478 -39.74 -1.29 -7.60
C LYS A 478 -39.72 -2.37 -8.67
N ILE A 479 -38.75 -2.29 -9.58
CA ILE A 479 -38.46 -3.32 -10.59
C ILE A 479 -37.29 -4.14 -10.09
N GLU A 480 -37.42 -5.46 -10.09
CA GLU A 480 -36.40 -6.40 -9.62
C GLU A 480 -36.18 -7.50 -10.67
N GLN A 481 -34.91 -7.84 -10.91
CA GLN A 481 -34.49 -8.89 -11.83
C GLN A 481 -33.52 -9.84 -11.14
N TYR A 482 -33.79 -11.14 -11.30
CA TYR A 482 -32.86 -12.17 -10.87
C TYR A 482 -31.58 -12.10 -11.69
N SER A 483 -30.43 -12.07 -11.02
CA SER A 483 -29.11 -12.07 -11.63
C SER A 483 -28.40 -13.41 -11.45
N GLY A 484 -28.32 -13.92 -10.22
CA GLY A 484 -27.56 -15.13 -9.90
C GLY A 484 -26.08 -15.08 -10.30
N CYS A 485 -25.51 -13.88 -10.41
CA CYS A 485 -24.17 -13.64 -10.99
C CYS A 485 -24.00 -14.20 -12.42
N ASN A 486 -25.09 -14.36 -13.16
CA ASN A 486 -25.07 -14.68 -14.57
C ASN A 486 -24.86 -13.40 -15.38
N ALA A 487 -23.72 -13.28 -16.08
CA ALA A 487 -23.38 -12.11 -16.89
C ALA A 487 -24.37 -11.83 -18.05
N SER A 488 -25.22 -12.79 -18.41
CA SER A 488 -26.29 -12.63 -19.41
C SER A 488 -27.62 -12.17 -18.80
N ALA A 489 -27.78 -12.24 -17.48
CA ALA A 489 -28.96 -11.73 -16.78
C ALA A 489 -28.81 -10.21 -16.57
N THR A 490 -29.36 -9.46 -17.52
CA THR A 490 -29.31 -7.98 -17.52
C THR A 490 -30.63 -7.38 -17.03
N LEU A 491 -30.53 -6.33 -16.23
CA LEU A 491 -31.65 -5.49 -15.82
C LEU A 491 -31.67 -4.22 -16.68
N ASP A 492 -32.77 -3.95 -17.37
CA ASP A 492 -32.98 -2.70 -18.10
C ASP A 492 -33.55 -1.65 -17.15
N LEU A 493 -32.82 -0.54 -16.98
CA LEU A 493 -33.17 0.59 -16.11
C LEU A 493 -33.39 1.89 -16.91
N THR A 494 -33.70 1.78 -18.20
CA THR A 494 -33.94 2.93 -19.07
C THR A 494 -35.09 3.82 -18.55
N ASP A 495 -36.17 3.23 -18.04
CA ASP A 495 -37.35 3.92 -17.49
C ASP A 495 -37.23 4.23 -15.98
N ALA A 496 -36.02 4.15 -15.41
CA ALA A 496 -35.77 4.52 -14.02
C ALA A 496 -36.23 5.94 -13.67
N ASN A 497 -36.50 6.18 -12.39
CA ASN A 497 -36.82 7.51 -11.90
C ASN A 497 -35.54 8.38 -11.80
N TRP A 498 -35.15 8.95 -12.93
CA TRP A 498 -33.94 9.75 -13.06
C TRP A 498 -34.10 11.16 -12.47
N ASN A 499 -33.29 11.49 -11.46
CA ASN A 499 -33.14 12.86 -10.96
C ASN A 499 -32.15 13.65 -11.83
N ALA A 500 -32.58 14.79 -12.37
CA ALA A 500 -31.80 15.60 -13.30
C ALA A 500 -31.20 16.84 -12.63
N VAL A 501 -29.90 17.06 -12.82
CA VAL A 501 -29.18 18.26 -12.39
C VAL A 501 -28.45 18.85 -13.60
N PRO A 502 -28.66 20.14 -13.94
CA PRO A 502 -27.94 20.77 -15.03
C PRO A 502 -26.45 20.87 -14.69
N TRP A 503 -25.59 20.61 -15.68
CA TRP A 503 -24.14 20.63 -15.45
C TRP A 503 -23.51 22.04 -15.46
N ASP A 504 -24.29 23.05 -15.86
CA ASP A 504 -23.89 24.46 -15.97
C ASP A 504 -25.13 25.36 -15.85
N GLN A 505 -24.90 26.67 -15.71
CA GLN A 505 -25.98 27.66 -15.58
C GLN A 505 -26.83 27.79 -16.86
N GLN A 506 -26.24 27.52 -18.02
CA GLN A 506 -26.90 27.57 -19.32
C GLN A 506 -27.75 26.32 -19.61
N GLN A 507 -27.69 25.32 -18.74
CA GLN A 507 -28.32 24.01 -18.89
C GLN A 507 -27.98 23.37 -20.24
N SER A 508 -26.72 23.45 -20.66
CA SER A 508 -26.29 22.91 -21.95
C SER A 508 -26.26 21.36 -21.98
N GLY A 509 -26.35 20.73 -20.81
CA GLY A 509 -26.49 19.30 -20.59
C GLY A 509 -26.83 18.98 -19.13
N PHE A 510 -27.02 17.70 -18.83
CA PHE A 510 -27.55 17.25 -17.56
C PHE A 510 -26.81 16.01 -17.04
N PHE A 511 -26.70 15.93 -15.71
CA PHE A 511 -26.44 14.71 -14.98
C PHE A 511 -27.78 14.10 -14.55
N HIS A 512 -28.03 12.85 -14.92
CA HIS A 512 -29.20 12.10 -14.52
C HIS A 512 -28.77 10.97 -13.59
N SER A 513 -29.31 10.94 -12.37
CA SER A 513 -28.97 9.92 -11.37
C SER A 513 -30.17 9.10 -10.92
N THR A 514 -29.95 7.82 -10.62
CA THR A 514 -30.93 6.90 -10.03
C THR A 514 -30.25 5.91 -9.08
N ASN A 515 -31.01 5.32 -8.18
CA ASN A 515 -30.52 4.27 -7.29
C ASN A 515 -30.62 2.89 -7.95
N LEU A 516 -29.65 2.03 -7.65
CA LEU A 516 -29.60 0.63 -8.04
C LEU A 516 -29.17 -0.20 -6.82
N ASP A 517 -29.91 -1.26 -6.51
CA ASP A 517 -29.61 -2.14 -5.39
C ASP A 517 -29.23 -3.53 -5.87
N LEU A 518 -28.13 -4.09 -5.33
CA LEU A 518 -27.77 -5.50 -5.44
C LEU A 518 -28.09 -6.20 -4.12
N ARG A 519 -28.99 -7.18 -4.16
CA ARG A 519 -29.48 -7.90 -2.97
C ARG A 519 -29.12 -9.38 -3.04
N PHE A 520 -28.57 -9.90 -1.95
CA PHE A 520 -28.34 -11.32 -1.69
C PHE A 520 -29.30 -11.79 -0.59
N PRO A 521 -30.33 -12.58 -0.92
CA PRO A 521 -31.25 -13.14 0.07
C PRO A 521 -30.53 -14.18 0.91
N MET A 522 -30.41 -13.92 2.20
CA MET A 522 -29.69 -14.82 3.11
C MET A 522 -30.56 -15.95 3.63
N ASN A 523 -31.88 -15.87 3.44
CA ASN A 523 -32.86 -16.86 3.87
C ASN A 523 -33.31 -17.84 2.77
N ASP A 524 -32.63 -17.87 1.62
CA ASP A 524 -32.94 -18.82 0.56
C ASP A 524 -32.52 -20.25 0.94
N ARG A 525 -33.38 -21.22 0.64
CA ARG A 525 -33.14 -22.64 0.95
C ARG A 525 -31.92 -23.21 0.24
N VAL A 526 -31.56 -22.69 -0.93
CA VAL A 526 -30.40 -23.16 -1.69
C VAL A 526 -29.09 -22.90 -0.93
N SER A 527 -29.03 -21.80 -0.18
CA SER A 527 -27.84 -21.35 0.55
C SER A 527 -27.58 -22.14 1.84
N LEU A 528 -28.53 -22.96 2.28
CA LEU A 528 -28.38 -23.85 3.44
C LEU A 528 -27.43 -25.02 3.16
N PHE A 529 -27.18 -25.33 1.88
CA PHE A 529 -26.38 -26.47 1.45
C PHE A 529 -25.22 -26.03 0.57
N THR A 530 -24.14 -26.81 0.56
CA THR A 530 -23.10 -26.69 -0.46
C THR A 530 -23.62 -27.14 -1.83
N ILE A 531 -22.85 -26.91 -2.88
CA ILE A 531 -23.17 -27.41 -4.24
C ILE A 531 -23.32 -28.94 -4.30
N ASP A 532 -22.70 -29.67 -3.36
CA ASP A 532 -22.81 -31.13 -3.23
C ASP A 532 -24.06 -31.57 -2.44
N GLY A 533 -24.86 -30.62 -1.94
CA GLY A 533 -26.09 -30.88 -1.20
C GLY A 533 -25.87 -31.22 0.27
N ILE A 534 -24.73 -30.83 0.86
CA ILE A 534 -24.39 -31.14 2.25
C ILE A 534 -24.57 -29.87 3.10
N ASP A 535 -25.07 -30.02 4.34
CA ASP A 535 -25.08 -28.95 5.33
C ASP A 535 -23.65 -28.47 5.61
N TRP A 536 -23.49 -27.21 5.97
CA TRP A 536 -22.17 -26.63 6.21
C TRP A 536 -22.13 -25.69 7.41
N LEU A 537 -20.93 -25.55 7.98
CA LEU A 537 -20.62 -24.62 9.05
C LEU A 537 -19.28 -23.96 8.72
N GLY A 538 -19.24 -22.63 8.71
CA GLY A 538 -18.01 -21.90 8.45
C GLY A 538 -18.27 -20.50 7.91
N SER A 539 -17.25 -19.92 7.30
CA SER A 539 -17.32 -18.62 6.62
C SER A 539 -16.94 -18.80 5.17
N VAL A 540 -17.74 -18.19 4.29
CA VAL A 540 -17.50 -18.15 2.84
C VAL A 540 -17.48 -16.71 2.36
N ARG A 541 -16.77 -16.44 1.27
CA ARG A 541 -16.60 -15.13 0.65
C ARG A 541 -16.83 -15.23 -0.85
N ALA A 542 -17.35 -14.15 -1.43
CA ALA A 542 -17.34 -13.92 -2.87
C ALA A 542 -16.87 -12.49 -3.15
N GLU A 543 -16.37 -12.28 -4.36
CA GLU A 543 -16.03 -10.99 -4.93
C GLU A 543 -16.62 -10.89 -6.33
N GLY A 544 -16.96 -9.68 -6.74
CA GLY A 544 -17.56 -9.42 -8.05
C GLY A 544 -17.81 -7.94 -8.26
N ASP A 545 -18.26 -7.62 -9.47
CA ASP A 545 -18.52 -6.28 -9.96
C ASP A 545 -19.98 -6.11 -10.35
N VAL A 546 -20.50 -4.89 -10.18
CA VAL A 546 -21.75 -4.47 -10.82
C VAL A 546 -21.38 -3.59 -11.99
N GLU A 547 -21.72 -4.04 -13.19
CA GLU A 547 -21.44 -3.31 -14.42
C GLU A 547 -22.70 -2.60 -14.91
N VAL A 548 -22.55 -1.36 -15.36
CA VAL A 548 -23.61 -0.58 -16.00
C VAL A 548 -23.15 -0.12 -17.37
N GLU A 549 -24.00 -0.32 -18.36
CA GLU A 549 -23.80 0.11 -19.73
C GLU A 549 -24.89 1.10 -20.14
N ALA A 550 -24.49 2.18 -20.81
CA ALA A 550 -25.40 3.15 -21.39
C ALA A 550 -25.13 3.32 -22.89
N THR A 551 -26.18 3.35 -23.69
CA THR A 551 -26.10 3.51 -25.15
C THR A 551 -26.84 4.76 -25.60
N TRP A 552 -26.16 5.62 -26.35
CA TRP A 552 -26.74 6.76 -27.05
C TRP A 552 -26.74 6.48 -28.55
N ILE A 553 -27.91 6.58 -29.19
CA ILE A 553 -28.12 6.26 -30.59
C ILE A 553 -28.11 7.55 -31.42
N GLY A 554 -27.46 7.50 -32.58
CA GLY A 554 -27.46 8.62 -33.54
C GLY A 554 -26.53 9.79 -33.16
N VAL A 555 -25.57 9.55 -32.27
CA VAL A 555 -24.59 10.56 -31.85
C VAL A 555 -23.27 10.41 -32.58
N THR A 556 -22.69 11.52 -33.01
CA THR A 556 -21.32 11.56 -33.54
C THR A 556 -20.41 11.97 -32.38
N ARG A 557 -19.48 11.13 -31.95
CA ARG A 557 -18.43 11.56 -30.99
C ARG A 557 -17.71 12.76 -31.61
N PRO A 558 -17.64 13.92 -30.93
CA PRO A 558 -16.71 14.97 -31.33
C PRO A 558 -15.30 14.37 -31.34
N LYS A 559 -14.56 14.57 -32.42
CA LYS A 559 -13.17 14.15 -32.54
C LYS A 559 -12.26 14.97 -31.64
#